data_AF-X1RAK6-F1
#
_entry.id   AF-X1RAK6-F1
#
_cell.length_a   1.000
_cell.length_b   1.000
_cell.length_c   1.000
_cell.angle_alpha   90.00
_cell.angle_beta   90.00
_cell.angle_gamma   90.00
#
_symmetry.space_group_name_H-M   'P 1'
#
loop_
_entity.id
_entity.type
_entity.pdbx_description
1 polymer ?
#
loop_
_entity_poly.entity_id
_entity_poly.type
_entity_poly.pdbx_seq_one_letter_code
_entity_poly.pdbx_strand_id
1 'polypeptide(L)'
;MFDFLDEKKERTSIGKMEWEAIKKRGGNKCLMCGRTEKSAGVLDKAHIKAHSKGGTQYFPLCPTCHRKFDSGKATASDLKKLGISKEVYIRLRPKKAKRKTSTSFF
;
A
#
# COMPACT_ATOMS: atom_id res chain seq x y z
N MET A 1 -20.22 31.90 -17.95
CA MET A 1 -18.83 31.40 -17.88
C MET A 1 -18.68 30.79 -16.50
N PHE A 2 -18.83 29.47 -16.38
CA PHE A 2 -18.79 28.78 -15.08
C PHE A 2 -17.37 28.25 -14.88
N ASP A 3 -16.61 28.95 -14.04
CA ASP A 3 -15.29 28.52 -13.58
C ASP A 3 -15.43 27.23 -12.77
N PHE A 4 -14.98 26.13 -13.37
CA PHE A 4 -14.86 24.81 -12.74
C PHE A 4 -13.72 24.91 -11.72
N LEU A 5 -14.06 25.25 -10.47
CA LEU A 5 -13.12 25.18 -9.36
C LEU A 5 -12.70 23.73 -9.19
N ASP A 6 -11.44 23.45 -9.54
CA ASP A 6 -10.75 22.19 -9.30
C ASP A 6 -10.71 21.95 -7.78
N GLU A 7 -11.75 21.30 -7.24
CA GLU A 7 -11.78 20.83 -5.86
C GLU A 7 -10.62 19.86 -5.66
N LYS A 8 -9.51 20.36 -5.11
CA LYS A 8 -8.38 19.56 -4.66
C LYS A 8 -8.90 18.56 -3.63
N LYS A 9 -9.18 17.35 -4.09
CA LYS A 9 -9.69 16.24 -3.29
C LYS A 9 -8.84 16.09 -2.02
N GLU A 10 -9.40 16.48 -0.88
CA GLU A 10 -8.70 16.42 0.40
C GLU A 10 -8.21 14.99 0.66
N ARG A 11 -6.92 14.87 0.96
CA ARG A 11 -6.28 13.59 1.21
C ARG A 11 -6.74 13.08 2.57
N THR A 12 -7.67 12.14 2.56
CA THR A 12 -8.16 11.49 3.78
C THR A 12 -7.03 10.63 4.35
N SER A 13 -6.37 11.15 5.39
CA SER A 13 -5.35 10.42 6.15
C SER A 13 -6.03 9.64 7.27
N ILE A 14 -5.69 8.36 7.40
CA ILE A 14 -6.20 7.54 8.51
C ILE A 14 -5.78 8.14 9.86
N GLY A 15 -6.77 8.33 10.74
CA GLY A 15 -6.55 8.85 12.09
C GLY A 15 -5.67 7.92 12.93
N LYS A 16 -5.00 8.47 13.95
CA LYS A 16 -4.15 7.68 14.85
C LYS A 16 -4.92 6.53 15.52
N MET A 17 -6.14 6.80 16.01
CA MET A 17 -6.98 5.79 16.66
C MET A 17 -7.38 4.66 15.72
N GLU A 18 -7.73 4.97 14.48
CA GLU A 18 -8.11 3.97 13.49
C GLU A 18 -6.90 3.11 13.10
N TRP A 19 -5.72 3.71 13.01
CA TRP A 19 -4.48 2.96 12.78
C TRP A 19 -4.15 1.98 13.92
N GLU A 20 -4.26 2.42 15.17
CA GLU A 20 -4.07 1.54 16.33
C GLU A 20 -5.10 0.40 16.35
N ALA A 21 -6.35 0.68 15.97
CA ALA A 21 -7.38 -0.36 15.84
C ALA A 21 -7.04 -1.40 14.76
N ILE A 22 -6.51 -0.98 13.60
CA ILE A 22 -6.04 -1.89 12.54
C ILE A 22 -4.89 -2.75 13.03
N LYS A 23 -3.89 -2.16 13.70
CA LYS A 23 -2.77 -2.91 14.29
C LYS A 23 -3.27 -3.95 15.30
N LYS A 24 -4.17 -3.55 16.19
CA LYS A 24 -4.75 -4.43 17.22
C LYS A 24 -5.55 -5.58 16.61
N ARG A 25 -6.36 -5.33 15.57
CA ARG A 25 -7.07 -6.39 14.81
C ARG A 25 -6.09 -7.36 14.14
N GLY A 26 -4.97 -6.84 13.63
CA GLY A 26 -3.88 -7.65 13.08
C GLY A 26 -3.06 -8.40 14.12
N GLY A 27 -3.28 -8.17 15.43
CA GLY A 27 -2.50 -8.76 16.52
C GLY A 27 -1.13 -8.10 16.73
N ASN A 28 -0.99 -6.81 16.39
CA ASN A 28 0.26 -6.04 16.46
C ASN A 28 1.43 -6.76 15.76
N LYS A 29 1.14 -7.43 14.65
CA LYS A 29 2.10 -8.17 13.84
C LYS A 29 1.93 -7.85 12.37
N CYS A 30 3.00 -8.06 11.63
CA CYS A 30 2.99 -8.02 10.18
C CYS A 30 2.10 -9.15 9.63
N LEU A 31 1.06 -8.82 8.87
CA LEU A 31 0.15 -9.82 8.31
C LEU A 31 0.82 -10.77 7.31
N MET A 32 1.96 -10.39 6.74
CA MET A 32 2.64 -11.18 5.72
C MET A 32 3.69 -12.16 6.30
N CYS A 33 4.47 -11.73 7.29
CA CYS A 33 5.54 -12.55 7.89
C CYS A 33 5.31 -12.94 9.35
N GLY A 34 4.26 -12.42 10.00
CA GLY A 34 3.89 -12.75 11.37
C GLY A 34 4.75 -12.10 12.46
N ARG A 35 5.82 -11.36 12.12
CA ARG A 35 6.65 -10.67 13.12
C ARG A 35 5.86 -9.59 13.84
N THR A 36 6.01 -9.54 15.16
CA THR A 36 5.40 -8.51 16.00
C THR A 36 6.04 -7.14 15.77
N GLU A 37 5.33 -6.07 16.11
CA GLU A 37 5.85 -4.70 16.09
C GLU A 37 7.15 -4.58 16.90
N LYS A 38 7.23 -5.24 18.07
CA LYS A 38 8.43 -5.28 18.91
C LYS A 38 9.65 -5.90 18.20
N SER A 39 9.44 -6.96 17.40
CA SER A 39 10.52 -7.64 16.67
C SER A 39 10.89 -6.93 15.36
N ALA A 40 9.91 -6.31 14.70
CA ALA A 40 10.11 -5.57 13.46
C ALA A 40 10.54 -4.10 13.66
N GLY A 41 10.51 -3.61 14.90
CA GLY A 41 10.71 -2.21 15.27
C GLY A 41 9.47 -1.36 15.05
N VAL A 42 8.85 -1.46 13.86
CA VAL A 42 7.64 -0.70 13.49
C VAL A 42 6.78 -1.49 12.52
N LEU A 43 5.47 -1.20 12.52
CA LEU A 43 4.55 -1.60 11.47
C LEU A 43 4.17 -0.38 10.63
N ASP A 44 4.45 -0.46 9.33
CA ASP A 44 4.11 0.55 8.35
C ASP A 44 2.69 0.37 7.82
N LYS A 45 2.12 1.50 7.39
CA LYS A 45 0.83 1.60 6.69
C LYS A 45 1.00 1.25 5.21
N ALA A 46 0.86 -0.03 4.86
CA ALA A 46 0.91 -0.46 3.46
C ALA A 46 -0.45 -0.33 2.80
N HIS A 47 -0.60 0.52 1.78
CA HIS A 47 -1.88 0.70 1.10
C HIS A 47 -2.31 -0.57 0.34
N ILE A 48 -3.54 -1.04 0.57
CA ILE A 48 -4.11 -2.19 -0.17
C ILE A 48 -4.25 -1.82 -1.65
N LYS A 49 -4.91 -0.71 -1.90
CA LYS A 49 -5.04 -0.06 -3.22
C LYS A 49 -4.09 1.12 -3.23
N ALA A 50 -3.29 1.28 -4.28
CA ALA A 50 -2.35 2.40 -4.34
C ALA A 50 -3.07 3.75 -4.11
N HIS A 51 -2.43 4.66 -3.38
CA HIS A 51 -3.00 5.99 -3.10
C HIS A 51 -3.36 6.75 -4.38
N SER A 52 -2.56 6.62 -5.45
CA SER A 52 -2.84 7.19 -6.78
C SER A 52 -4.12 6.66 -7.45
N LYS A 53 -4.70 5.58 -6.92
CA LYS A 53 -5.99 5.01 -7.36
C LYS A 53 -7.11 5.26 -6.32
N GLY A 54 -6.89 6.16 -5.36
CA GLY A 54 -7.86 6.49 -4.31
C GLY A 54 -8.00 5.41 -3.24
N GLY A 55 -6.92 4.69 -2.93
CA GLY A 55 -6.94 3.71 -1.85
C GLY A 55 -6.82 4.33 -0.47
N THR A 56 -7.72 3.95 0.42
CA THR A 56 -7.82 4.43 1.82
C THR A 56 -7.63 3.32 2.85
N GLN A 57 -7.49 2.08 2.41
CA GLN A 57 -7.34 0.92 3.29
C GLN A 57 -5.87 0.51 3.40
N TYR A 58 -5.49 0.00 4.56
CA TYR A 58 -4.11 -0.28 4.93
C TYR A 58 -3.94 -1.68 5.53
N PHE A 59 -2.81 -2.31 5.22
CA PHE A 59 -2.29 -3.46 5.94
C PHE A 59 -1.17 -3.04 6.89
N PRO A 60 -1.13 -3.58 8.13
CA PRO A 60 0.03 -3.45 8.99
C PRO A 60 1.11 -4.44 8.55
N LEU A 61 2.17 -3.91 7.95
CA LEU A 61 3.32 -4.70 7.47
C LEU A 61 4.62 -4.18 8.08
N CYS A 62 5.61 -5.05 8.29
CA CYS A 62 6.95 -4.55 8.62
C CYS A 62 7.60 -3.90 7.38
N PRO A 63 8.62 -3.03 7.56
CA PRO A 63 9.23 -2.28 6.46
C PRO A 63 9.73 -3.15 5.30
N THR A 64 10.31 -4.31 5.61
CA THR A 64 10.77 -5.27 4.60
C THR A 64 9.61 -5.84 3.78
N CYS A 65 8.51 -6.20 4.46
CA CYS A 65 7.33 -6.76 3.82
C CYS A 65 6.56 -5.71 3.01
N HIS A 66 6.50 -4.48 3.52
CA HIS A 66 5.93 -3.34 2.83
C HIS A 66 6.66 -3.07 1.50
N ARG A 67 7.99 -2.99 1.51
CA ARG A 67 8.79 -2.84 0.28
C ARG A 67 8.58 -3.99 -0.71
N LYS A 68 8.47 -5.23 -0.21
CA LYS A 68 8.19 -6.41 -1.04
C LYS A 68 6.80 -6.32 -1.68
N PHE A 69 5.80 -5.85 -0.94
CA PHE A 69 4.44 -5.65 -1.40
C PHE A 69 4.35 -4.55 -2.48
N ASP A 70 4.95 -3.39 -2.27
CA ASP A 70 4.91 -2.28 -3.23
C ASP A 70 5.67 -2.62 -4.52
N SER A 71 6.83 -3.27 -4.38
CA SER A 71 7.67 -3.66 -5.51
C SER A 71 7.06 -4.75 -6.40
N GLY A 72 5.99 -5.42 -5.97
CA GLY A 72 5.37 -6.48 -6.77
C GLY A 72 5.97 -7.86 -6.55
N LYS A 73 6.79 -8.01 -5.49
CA LYS A 73 7.58 -9.21 -5.24
C LYS A 73 6.90 -10.15 -4.21
N ALA A 74 5.66 -9.86 -3.80
CA ALA A 74 4.88 -10.72 -2.93
C ALA A 74 4.54 -12.04 -3.65
N THR A 75 4.76 -13.17 -2.97
CA THR A 75 4.45 -14.50 -3.53
C THR A 75 2.96 -14.81 -3.39
N ALA A 76 2.47 -15.86 -4.07
CA ALA A 76 1.08 -16.30 -3.91
C ALA A 76 0.74 -16.64 -2.44
N SER A 77 1.67 -17.25 -1.71
CA SER A 77 1.52 -17.55 -0.29
C SER A 77 1.45 -16.29 0.57
N ASP A 78 2.23 -15.25 0.24
CA ASP A 78 2.18 -13.96 0.93
C ASP A 78 0.83 -13.26 0.69
N LEU A 79 0.34 -13.28 -0.56
CA LEU A 79 -0.94 -12.69 -0.94
C LEU A 79 -2.13 -13.42 -0.29
N LYS A 80 -2.05 -14.75 -0.18
CA LYS A 80 -3.05 -15.58 0.53
C LYS A 80 -3.19 -15.17 2.01
N LYS A 81 -2.08 -14.87 2.69
CA LYS A 81 -2.10 -14.39 4.09
C LYS A 81 -2.78 -13.02 4.22
N LEU A 82 -2.70 -12.20 3.17
CA LEU A 82 -3.35 -10.89 3.10
C LEU A 82 -4.81 -10.98 2.59
N GLY A 83 -5.30 -12.18 2.28
CA GLY A 83 -6.67 -12.39 1.78
C GLY A 83 -6.91 -11.82 0.38
N ILE A 84 -5.85 -11.62 -0.42
CA ILE A 84 -5.97 -11.08 -1.79
C ILE A 84 -5.47 -12.08 -2.82
N SER A 85 -6.17 -12.16 -3.95
CA SER A 85 -5.73 -12.96 -5.09
C SER A 85 -4.63 -12.24 -5.88
N LYS A 86 -3.89 -12.99 -6.70
CA LYS A 86 -2.83 -12.42 -7.56
C LYS A 86 -3.40 -11.45 -8.59
N GLU A 87 -4.58 -11.75 -9.13
CA GLU A 87 -5.29 -10.94 -10.12
C GLU A 87 -5.71 -9.59 -9.51
N VAL A 88 -6.28 -9.64 -8.29
CA VAL A 88 -6.65 -8.45 -7.52
C VAL A 88 -5.41 -7.63 -7.20
N TYR A 89 -4.34 -8.27 -6.70
CA TYR A 89 -3.08 -7.61 -6.38
C TYR A 89 -2.49 -6.84 -7.58
N ILE A 90 -2.49 -7.43 -8.77
CA ILE A 90 -2.02 -6.76 -10.00
C ILE A 90 -2.88 -5.53 -10.34
N ARG A 91 -4.21 -5.62 -10.18
CA ARG A 91 -5.14 -4.50 -10.46
C ARG A 91 -4.99 -3.36 -9.46
N LEU A 92 -4.68 -3.66 -8.20
CA LEU A 92 -4.54 -2.68 -7.13
C LEU A 92 -3.24 -1.87 -7.22
N ARG A 93 -2.18 -2.45 -7.79
CA ARG A 93 -0.89 -1.79 -7.96
C ARG A 93 -0.92 -0.73 -9.06
N PRO A 94 -0.13 0.35 -8.95
CA PRO A 94 0.00 1.33 -10.02
C PRO A 94 0.71 0.68 -11.21
N LYS A 95 0.26 0.98 -12.43
CA LYS A 95 0.98 0.56 -13.63
C LYS A 95 2.30 1.34 -13.63
N LYS A 96 3.45 0.64 -13.75
CA LYS A 96 4.73 1.33 -13.91
C LYS A 96 4.66 2.19 -15.18
N ALA A 97 4.95 3.48 -15.07
CA ALA A 97 5.11 4.32 -16.25
C ALA A 97 6.25 3.74 -17.09
N LYS A 98 5.99 3.49 -18.39
CA LYS A 98 7.07 3.20 -19.33
C LYS A 98 7.95 4.46 -19.35
N ARG A 99 9.20 4.36 -18.89
CA ARG A 99 10.18 5.45 -19.05
C ARG A 99 10.25 5.74 -20.56
N LYS A 100 9.85 6.94 -20.98
CA LYS A 100 10.17 7.41 -22.33
C LYS A 100 11.69 7.61 -22.32
N THR A 101 12.41 6.73 -23.01
CA THR A 101 13.82 6.96 -23.31
C THR A 101 13.86 8.22 -24.18
N SER A 102 14.19 9.36 -23.59
CA SER A 102 14.56 10.54 -24.35
C SER A 102 15.93 10.25 -24.95
N THR A 103 15.94 9.72 -26.16
CA THR A 103 17.14 9.67 -26.99
C THR A 103 17.46 11.13 -27.34
N SER A 104 18.29 11.77 -26.53
CA SER A 104 18.93 13.04 -26.89
C SER A 104 19.95 12.73 -27.98
N PHE A 105 19.59 13.01 -29.23
CA PHE A 105 20.58 13.17 -30.29
C PHE A 105 21.29 14.51 -30.05
N PHE A 106 22.60 14.43 -29.79
CA PHE A 106 23.53 15.57 -29.83
C PHE A 106 24.05 15.74 -31.25
#